data_AF-A0A382XV27-F1
#
_entry.id   AF-A0A382XV27-F1
#
_cell.length_a   1.000
_cell.length_b   1.000
_cell.length_c   1.000
_cell.angle_alpha   90.00
_cell.angle_beta   90.00
_cell.angle_gamma   90.00
#
_symmetry.space_group_name_H-M   'P 1'
#
loop_
_entity.id
_entity.type
_entity.pdbx_description
1 polymer ?
#
loop_
_entity_poly.entity_id
_entity_poly.type
_entity_poly.pdbx_seq_one_letter_code
_entity_poly.pdbx_strand_id
1 'polypeptide(L)' 'MKKYIILIVLVAGLSVYNGQILTSSNNGEKYPVDQEMVDNIRQEGFDRSELSNTLSYMTDVLGARLTNSNDMRRAQTWA' A
#
# COMPACT_ATOMS: atom_id res chain seq x y z
N MET A 1 25.04 22.18 -38.01
CA MET A 1 24.78 21.67 -36.64
C MET A 1 24.73 22.80 -35.60
N LYS A 2 25.74 23.69 -35.52
CA LYS A 2 25.80 24.77 -34.51
C LYS A 2 24.66 25.82 -34.58
N LYS A 3 24.08 26.05 -35.76
CA LYS A 3 22.99 27.05 -35.95
C LYS A 3 21.66 26.65 -35.27
N TYR A 4 21.37 25.35 -35.14
CA TYR A 4 20.13 24.85 -34.54
C TYR A 4 20.23 24.70 -33.01
N ILE A 5 21.44 24.69 -32.45
CA ILE A 5 21.68 24.59 -31.01
C ILE A 5 21.08 25.80 -30.27
N ILE A 6 21.22 27.01 -30.82
CA ILE A 6 20.69 28.23 -30.20
C ILE A 6 19.16 28.19 -30.15
N LEU A 7 18.50 27.72 -31.21
CA LEU A 7 17.04 27.59 -31.25
C LEU A 7 16.53 26.55 -30.24
N ILE A 8 17.22 25.42 -30.06
CA ILE A 8 16.84 24.39 -29.09
C ILE A 8 16.96 24.91 -27.65
N VAL A 9 18.03 25.64 -27.34
CA VAL A 9 18.23 26.25 -26.01
C VAL A 9 17.19 27.33 -25.72
N LEU A 10 16.79 28.10 -26.74
CA LEU A 10 15.77 29.15 -26.61
C LEU A 10 14.38 28.54 -26.38
N VAL A 11 14.03 27.47 -27.10
CA VAL A 11 12.77 26.72 -26.90
C VAL A 11 12.71 26.09 -25.52
N ALA A 12 13.80 25.47 -25.06
CA ALA A 12 13.90 24.91 -23.71
C ALA A 12 13.84 26.00 -22.62
N GLY A 13 14.47 27.16 -22.85
CA GLY A 13 14.37 28.31 -21.95
C GLY A 13 12.96 28.90 -21.89
N LEU A 14 12.22 28.87 -23.00
CA LEU A 14 10.83 29.34 -23.07
C LEU A 14 9.87 28.40 -22.33
N SER A 15 10.08 27.09 -22.37
CA SER A 15 9.29 26.13 -21.59
C SER A 15 9.59 26.21 -20.08
N VAL A 16 10.83 26.58 -19.69
CA VAL A 16 11.18 26.88 -18.29
C VAL A 16 10.53 28.19 -17.82
N TYR A 17 10.53 29.25 -18.64
CA TYR A 17 9.89 30.53 -18.32
C TYR A 17 8.37 30.40 -18.14
N ASN A 18 7.71 29.52 -18.91
CA ASN A 18 6.28 29.26 -18.79
C ASN A 18 5.91 28.21 -17.72
N GLY A 19 6.87 27.75 -16.90
CA GLY A 19 6.61 26.93 -15.70
C GLY A 19 6.03 25.53 -15.95
N GLN A 20 5.92 25.06 -17.19
CA GLN A 20 5.33 23.75 -17.49
C GLN A 20 6.43 22.70 -17.58
N ILE A 21 7.06 22.42 -16.45
CA ILE A 21 7.64 21.09 -16.21
C ILE A 21 6.45 20.13 -16.20
N LEU A 22 6.57 19.00 -16.90
CA LEU A 22 5.60 17.89 -16.89
C LEU A 22 5.32 17.49 -15.45
N THR A 23 4.34 18.13 -14.81
CA THR A 23 3.82 17.68 -13.53
C THR A 23 3.04 16.42 -13.87
N SER A 24 3.45 15.30 -13.29
CA SER A 24 2.65 14.09 -13.32
C SER A 24 1.24 14.48 -12.90
N SER A 25 0.28 14.36 -13.83
CA SER A 25 -1.14 14.56 -13.56
C SER A 25 -1.47 13.68 -12.36
N ASN A 26 -1.54 14.29 -11.18
CA ASN A 26 -2.15 13.67 -10.02
C ASN A 26 -3.62 13.64 -10.38
N ASN A 27 -4.04 12.53 -10.99
CA ASN A 27 -5.44 12.22 -11.20
C ASN A 27 -6.07 12.32 -9.82
N GLY A 28 -6.76 13.44 -9.57
CA GLY A 28 -7.33 13.75 -8.26
C GLY A 28 -8.32 12.66 -7.92
N GLU A 29 -7.86 11.66 -7.18
CA GLU A 29 -8.71 10.57 -6.76
C GLU A 29 -9.81 11.15 -5.88
N LYS A 30 -11.05 10.76 -6.17
CA LYS A 30 -12.24 11.19 -5.43
C LYS A 30 -12.12 10.89 -3.92
N TYR A 31 -11.23 9.97 -3.56
CA TYR A 31 -10.85 9.63 -2.19
C TYR A 31 -9.32 9.52 -2.11
N PRO A 32 -8.60 10.55 -1.65
CA PRO A 32 -7.16 10.47 -1.50
C PRO A 32 -6.79 9.41 -0.46
N VAL A 33 -5.77 8.60 -0.75
CA VAL A 33 -5.27 7.60 0.19
C VAL A 33 -4.50 8.29 1.31
N ASP A 34 -4.83 7.95 2.55
CA ASP A 34 -4.09 8.39 3.74
C ASP A 34 -2.84 7.54 3.93
N GLN A 35 -1.68 8.08 3.56
CA GLN A 35 -0.42 7.32 3.63
C GLN A 35 0.08 7.10 5.06
N GLU A 36 -0.25 8.01 5.99
CA GLU A 36 0.10 7.83 7.40
C GLU A 36 -0.65 6.62 7.98
N MET A 37 -1.94 6.50 7.65
CA MET A 37 -2.72 5.32 8.04
C MET A 37 -2.16 4.03 7.45
N VAL A 38 -1.73 4.05 6.18
CA VAL A 38 -1.13 2.88 5.56
C VAL A 38 0.19 2.50 6.25
N ASP A 39 1.03 3.47 6.59
CA ASP A 39 2.29 3.22 7.30
C ASP A 39 2.04 2.64 8.69
N ASN A 40 1.04 3.15 9.42
CA ASN A 40 0.63 2.60 10.71
C ASN A 40 0.17 1.13 10.60
N ILE A 41 -0.62 0.78 9.59
CA ILE A 41 -1.07 -0.60 9.34
C ILE A 41 0.13 -1.51 9.03
N ARG A 42 1.09 -1.04 8.23
CA ARG A 42 2.31 -1.80 7.94
C ARG A 42 3.12 -2.04 9.20
N GLN A 43 3.32 -1.02 10.02
CA GLN A 43 4.07 -1.14 11.26
C GLN A 43 3.42 -2.16 12.21
N GLU A 44 2.09 -2.15 12.34
CA GLU A 44 1.37 -3.16 13.11
C GLU A 44 1.59 -4.58 12.57
N GLY A 45 1.46 -4.75 11.25
CA GLY A 45 1.59 -6.04 10.60
C GLY A 45 3.00 -6.65 10.67
N PHE A 46 4.05 -5.82 10.68
CA PHE A 46 5.44 -6.27 10.71
C PHE A 46 6.05 -6.32 12.11
N ASP A 47 5.87 -5.27 12.92
CA ASP A 47 6.58 -5.11 14.20
C ASP A 47 5.77 -5.60 15.40
N ARG A 48 4.43 -5.57 15.31
CA ARG A 48 3.51 -5.90 16.42
C ARG A 48 2.50 -6.98 16.02
N SER A 49 2.92 -7.91 15.18
CA SER A 49 2.04 -8.91 14.60
C SER A 49 1.57 -9.97 15.59
N GLU A 50 0.27 -10.01 15.89
CA GLU A 50 -0.36 -11.09 16.68
C GLU A 50 -0.71 -12.34 15.84
N LEU A 51 -0.33 -12.34 14.56
CA LEU A 51 -0.65 -13.43 13.62
C LEU A 51 -0.08 -14.77 14.08
N SER A 52 1.18 -14.80 14.53
CA SER A 52 1.84 -16.05 14.96
C SER A 52 1.18 -16.63 16.20
N ASN A 53 0.87 -15.80 17.20
CA ASN A 53 0.22 -16.21 18.43
C ASN A 53 -1.18 -16.76 18.16
N THR A 54 -1.93 -16.03 17.35
CA THR A 54 -3.29 -16.42 16.94
C THR A 54 -3.26 -17.73 16.15
N LEU A 55 -2.35 -17.85 15.19
CA LEU A 55 -2.22 -19.04 14.36
C LEU A 55 -1.79 -20.28 15.18
N SER A 56 -0.85 -20.11 16.11
CA SER A 56 -0.46 -21.20 17.02
C SER A 56 -1.64 -21.62 17.89
N TYR A 57 -2.39 -20.69 18.50
CA TYR A 57 -3.59 -21.05 19.26
C TYR A 57 -4.62 -21.81 18.40
N MET A 58 -4.82 -21.35 17.16
CA MET A 58 -5.73 -21.98 16.21
C MET A 58 -5.31 -23.40 15.82
N THR A 59 -4.01 -23.70 15.76
CA THR A 59 -3.49 -24.99 15.26
C THR A 59 -3.14 -25.96 16.39
N ASP A 60 -2.62 -25.46 17.50
CA ASP A 60 -2.13 -26.26 18.62
C ASP A 60 -3.19 -26.46 19.72
N VAL A 61 -4.00 -25.44 20.01
CA VAL A 61 -5.03 -25.51 21.06
C VAL A 61 -6.39 -25.91 20.50
N LEU A 62 -6.87 -25.23 19.45
CA LEU A 62 -8.14 -25.58 18.82
C LEU A 62 -8.02 -26.85 17.97
N GLY A 63 -6.91 -27.04 17.27
CA GLY A 63 -6.60 -28.25 16.52
C GLY A 63 -7.39 -28.40 15.21
N ALA A 64 -7.49 -29.64 14.73
CA ALA A 64 -8.21 -30.00 13.50
C ALA A 64 -9.73 -29.80 13.66
N ARG A 65 -10.38 -29.31 12.60
CA ARG A 65 -11.80 -28.92 12.62
C ARG A 65 -12.50 -29.47 11.38
N LEU A 66 -13.04 -30.67 11.49
CA LEU A 66 -13.85 -31.22 10.41
C LEU A 66 -15.19 -30.48 10.34
N THR A 67 -15.71 -30.24 9.14
CA THR A 67 -17.03 -29.63 8.95
C THR A 67 -18.10 -30.38 9.73
N ASN A 68 -18.96 -29.64 10.45
CA ASN A 68 -20.03 -30.17 11.31
C ASN A 68 -19.56 -31.00 12.53
N SER A 69 -18.28 -30.92 12.90
CA SER A 69 -17.77 -31.54 14.13
C SER A 69 -18.00 -30.68 15.38
N ASN A 70 -17.87 -31.28 16.55
CA ASN A 70 -17.81 -30.54 17.81
C ASN A 70 -16.60 -29.60 17.88
N ASP A 71 -15.47 -29.97 17.26
CA ASP A 71 -14.26 -29.14 17.22
C ASP A 71 -14.46 -27.88 16.39
N MET A 72 -15.19 -27.96 15.27
CA MET A 72 -15.61 -26.79 14.49
C MET A 72 -16.45 -25.84 15.35
N ARG A 73 -17.46 -26.37 16.06
CA ARG A 73 -18.32 -25.56 16.94
C ARG A 73 -17.54 -24.90 18.08
N ARG A 74 -16.57 -25.61 18.68
CA ARG A 74 -15.68 -25.05 19.71
C ARG A 74 -14.87 -23.88 19.14
N ALA A 75 -14.24 -24.06 17.98
CA ALA A 75 -13.45 -23.01 17.35
C ALA A 75 -14.27 -21.76 16.98
N GLN A 76 -15.52 -21.95 16.52
CA GLN A 76 -16.45 -20.85 16.22
C GLN A 76 -16.90 -20.07 17.46
N THR A 77 -16.82 -20.66 18.65
CA THR A 77 -17.16 -19.97 19.91
C THR A 77 -16.00 -19.09 20.40
N TRP A 78 -14.78 -19.36 19.93
CA TRP A 78 -13.60 -18.59 20.28
C TRP A 78 -13.43 -17.33 19.41
N ALA A 79 -13.77 -17.41 18.12
CA ALA A 79 -13.71 -16.30 17.16
C ALA A 79 -14.93 -15.39 17.28
#